data_AF-A0A374UNT5-F1
#
_entry.id   AF-A0A374UNT5-F1
#
_cell.length_a   1.000
_cell.length_b   1.000
_cell.length_c   1.000
_cell.angle_alpha   90.00
_cell.angle_beta   90.00
_cell.angle_gamma   90.00
#
_symmetry.space_group_name_H-M   'P 1'
#
loop_
_entity.id
_entity.type
_entity.pdbx_description
1 polymer ?
#
loop_
_entity_poly.entity_id
_entity_poly.type
_entity_poly.pdbx_seq_one_letter_code
_entity_poly.pdbx_strand_id
1 'polypeptide(L)'
;MEYKNALDFLLYSYFGFDGGTKKIEENKNEIPTYCANRAYLDLARTVEFKYSKSKLDKMKKKNSPQNEKDEAKAFIKEKEKLINGICESMLAAIDGKECNNNDFNEWHEKKCKSIKNNMNEAVDKTNDFIIKVNTFTIGQAQKWLNMTLKYLWLLNILPDGLNEEYLHIPVDSYIIEAVGAKKDNYQYGLELVSPISKSSWSSWDNYDKYMDFQDEVKKVIKEKYNSLTPIEWESLAWIEVAKSKSSD
;
A
#
# COMPACT_ATOMS: atom_id res chain seq x y z
N MET A 1 -6.59 15.84 26.71
CA MET A 1 -6.22 15.38 25.35
C MET A 1 -5.65 16.57 24.59
N GLU A 2 -4.35 16.81 24.71
CA GLU A 2 -3.68 18.03 24.20
C GLU A 2 -3.55 18.07 22.66
N TYR A 3 -3.73 16.93 21.98
CA TYR A 3 -3.49 16.83 20.52
C TYR A 3 -4.71 16.52 19.68
N LYS A 4 -5.93 16.65 20.22
CA LYS A 4 -7.15 16.29 19.47
C LYS A 4 -7.24 17.01 18.12
N ASN A 5 -7.11 18.34 18.12
CA ASN A 5 -7.24 19.13 16.90
C ASN A 5 -6.13 18.81 15.89
N ALA A 6 -4.92 18.50 16.37
CA ALA A 6 -3.82 18.08 15.52
C ALA A 6 -4.09 16.72 14.89
N LEU A 7 -4.62 15.75 15.66
CA LEU A 7 -5.00 14.44 15.15
C LEU A 7 -6.17 14.53 14.16
N ASP A 8 -7.20 15.32 14.46
CA ASP A 8 -8.32 15.56 13.54
C ASP A 8 -7.83 16.20 12.22
N PHE A 9 -6.89 17.15 12.29
CA PHE A 9 -6.24 17.73 11.11
C PHE A 9 -5.41 16.69 10.34
N LEU A 10 -4.64 15.83 11.01
CA LEU A 10 -3.86 14.77 10.37
C LEU A 10 -4.75 13.74 9.68
N LEU A 11 -5.86 13.35 10.32
CA LEU A 11 -6.84 12.43 9.73
C LEU A 11 -7.44 13.00 8.44
N TYR A 12 -7.84 14.28 8.46
CA TYR A 12 -8.37 14.94 7.26
C TYR A 12 -7.29 15.13 6.18
N SER A 13 -6.14 15.71 6.54
CA SER A 13 -5.10 16.07 5.59
C SER A 13 -4.42 14.85 4.97
N TYR A 14 -4.27 13.76 5.72
CA TYR A 14 -3.58 12.55 5.27
C TYR A 14 -4.53 11.52 4.64
N PHE A 15 -5.64 11.21 5.31
CA PHE A 15 -6.59 10.18 4.83
C PHE A 15 -7.76 10.76 4.04
N GLY A 16 -8.01 12.07 4.09
CA GLY A 16 -9.22 12.68 3.51
C GLY A 16 -10.46 12.52 4.39
N PHE A 17 -10.28 12.20 5.67
CA PHE A 17 -11.38 11.88 6.58
C PHE A 17 -11.97 13.13 7.24
N ASP A 18 -13.20 13.50 6.85
CA ASP A 18 -13.90 14.67 7.37
C ASP A 18 -14.82 14.33 8.56
N GLY A 19 -14.30 14.55 9.78
CA GLY A 19 -15.01 14.24 11.02
C GLY A 19 -14.12 14.02 12.24
N GLY A 20 -12.81 13.86 12.01
CA GLY A 20 -11.83 13.65 13.06
C GLY A 20 -12.10 12.37 13.87
N THR A 21 -11.38 12.22 14.97
CA THR A 21 -11.42 11.06 15.87
C THR A 21 -12.83 10.56 16.23
N LYS A 22 -13.81 11.46 16.42
CA LYS A 22 -15.19 11.09 16.78
C LYS A 22 -15.86 10.20 15.73
N LYS A 23 -15.64 10.49 14.44
CA LYS A 23 -16.31 9.75 13.37
C LYS A 23 -15.62 8.43 13.04
N ILE A 24 -14.42 8.15 13.55
CA ILE A 24 -13.76 6.86 13.32
C ILE A 24 -14.63 5.73 13.87
N GLU A 25 -15.19 5.93 15.06
CA GLU A 25 -16.08 4.95 15.69
C GLU A 25 -17.45 4.87 14.98
N GLU A 26 -17.96 6.00 14.49
CA GLU A 26 -19.26 6.09 13.81
C GLU A 26 -19.22 5.51 12.38
N ASN A 27 -18.08 5.62 11.70
CA ASN A 27 -17.90 5.24 10.29
C ASN A 27 -16.87 4.12 10.12
N LYS A 28 -16.74 3.19 11.08
CA LYS A 28 -15.77 2.08 11.02
C LYS A 28 -15.77 1.32 9.69
N ASN A 29 -16.93 1.22 9.03
CA ASN A 29 -17.09 0.55 7.75
C ASN A 29 -16.48 1.30 6.55
N GLU A 30 -16.33 2.63 6.63
CA GLU A 30 -15.78 3.46 5.56
C GLU A 30 -14.27 3.67 5.70
N ILE A 31 -13.73 3.63 6.92
CA ILE A 31 -12.30 3.87 7.19
C ILE A 31 -11.38 2.93 6.37
N PRO A 32 -11.66 1.62 6.23
CA PRO A 32 -10.91 0.75 5.32
C PRO A 32 -10.69 1.32 3.92
N THR A 33 -11.73 1.90 3.33
CA THR A 33 -11.66 2.47 1.98
C THR A 33 -10.79 3.73 1.97
N TYR A 34 -10.85 4.58 3.02
CA TYR A 34 -9.94 5.73 3.16
C TYR A 34 -8.48 5.30 3.31
N CYS A 35 -8.20 4.30 4.15
CA CYS A 35 -6.86 3.73 4.32
C CYS A 35 -6.34 3.15 2.99
N ALA A 36 -7.16 2.40 2.26
CA ALA A 36 -6.81 1.82 0.97
C ALA A 36 -6.52 2.91 -0.08
N ASN A 37 -7.33 3.96 -0.12
CA ASN A 37 -7.09 5.10 -1.02
C ASN A 37 -5.78 5.82 -0.70
N ARG A 38 -5.47 6.05 0.58
CA ARG A 38 -4.19 6.64 1.02
C ARG A 38 -3.01 5.73 0.63
N ALA A 39 -3.12 4.43 0.89
CA ALA A 39 -2.09 3.44 0.55
C ALA A 39 -1.82 3.37 -0.96
N TYR A 40 -2.85 3.50 -1.79
CA TYR A 40 -2.69 3.61 -3.24
C TYR A 40 -1.81 4.80 -3.63
N LEU A 41 -1.98 5.96 -3.00
CA LEU A 41 -1.19 7.17 -3.32
C LEU A 41 0.30 6.97 -3.06
N ASP A 42 0.69 6.13 -2.11
CA ASP A 42 2.10 5.84 -1.81
C ASP A 42 2.78 5.05 -2.94
N LEU A 43 2.06 4.13 -3.58
CA LEU A 43 2.60 3.31 -4.68
C LEU A 43 2.27 3.86 -6.07
N ALA A 44 1.30 4.77 -6.22
CA ALA A 44 0.79 5.26 -7.51
C ALA A 44 1.88 5.76 -8.45
N ARG A 45 2.98 6.31 -7.92
CA ARG A 45 4.15 6.74 -8.71
C ARG A 45 4.86 5.61 -9.46
N THR A 46 4.64 4.37 -9.05
CA THR A 46 5.24 3.18 -9.67
C THR A 46 4.33 2.54 -10.73
N VAL A 47 3.07 2.97 -10.83
CA VAL A 47 2.08 2.39 -11.74
C VAL A 47 2.13 3.09 -13.09
N GLU A 48 2.27 2.30 -14.17
CA GLU A 48 2.30 2.82 -15.53
C GLU A 48 0.91 2.80 -16.18
N PHE A 49 0.23 3.93 -16.12
CA PHE A 49 -1.04 4.14 -16.81
C PHE A 49 -0.86 4.37 -18.33
N LYS A 50 -1.91 4.08 -19.12
CA LYS A 50 -2.00 4.41 -20.56
C LYS A 50 -1.65 5.88 -20.80
N TYR A 51 -2.23 6.77 -19.99
CA TYR A 51 -1.94 8.20 -20.04
C TYR A 51 -1.23 8.69 -18.78
N SER A 52 -0.07 9.33 -19.00
CA SER A 52 0.62 10.08 -17.96
C SER A 52 -0.16 11.35 -17.58
N LYS A 53 0.12 11.90 -16.39
CA LYS A 53 -0.44 13.18 -15.96
C LYS A 53 -0.19 14.30 -16.97
N SER A 54 1.05 14.40 -17.49
CA SER A 54 1.41 15.41 -18.48
C SER A 54 0.69 15.25 -19.82
N LYS A 55 0.39 14.01 -20.25
CA LYS A 55 -0.41 13.74 -21.44
C LYS A 55 -1.87 14.14 -21.23
N LEU A 56 -2.47 13.75 -20.10
CA LEU A 56 -3.84 14.14 -19.75
C LEU A 56 -3.97 15.67 -19.67
N ASP A 57 -3.00 16.37 -19.08
CA ASP A 57 -3.04 17.82 -18.97
C ASP A 57 -2.95 18.52 -20.34
N LYS A 58 -2.22 17.94 -21.30
CA LYS A 58 -2.23 18.42 -22.70
C LYS A 58 -3.58 18.17 -23.38
N MET A 59 -4.18 17.00 -23.20
CA MET A 59 -5.49 16.66 -23.79
C MET A 59 -6.62 17.55 -23.26
N LYS A 60 -6.53 17.99 -21.99
CA LYS A 60 -7.53 18.85 -21.34
C LYS A 60 -7.38 20.35 -21.65
N LYS A 61 -6.35 20.81 -22.38
CA LYS A 61 -6.16 22.24 -22.66
C LYS A 61 -7.36 22.84 -23.42
N LYS A 62 -7.64 24.13 -23.19
CA LYS A 62 -8.77 24.84 -23.83
C LYS A 62 -8.78 24.71 -25.36
N ASN A 63 -7.61 24.74 -25.98
CA ASN A 63 -7.45 24.69 -27.44
C ASN A 63 -7.40 23.25 -27.99
N SER A 64 -7.42 22.22 -27.15
CA SER A 64 -7.41 20.83 -27.61
C SER A 64 -8.75 20.46 -28.25
N PRO A 65 -8.75 19.55 -29.25
CA PRO A 65 -9.96 18.99 -29.84
C PRO A 65 -10.93 18.43 -28.79
N GLN A 66 -12.23 18.55 -29.04
CA GLN A 66 -13.26 18.14 -28.07
C GLN A 66 -13.21 16.63 -27.77
N ASN A 67 -12.95 15.80 -28.79
CA ASN A 67 -12.76 14.36 -28.65
C ASN A 67 -11.59 14.00 -27.71
N GLU A 68 -10.45 14.68 -27.78
CA GLU A 68 -9.32 14.44 -26.86
C GLU A 68 -9.70 14.79 -25.41
N LYS A 69 -10.47 15.86 -25.21
CA LYS A 69 -10.94 16.24 -23.86
C LYS A 69 -11.89 15.20 -23.30
N ASP A 70 -12.81 14.70 -24.13
CA ASP A 70 -13.79 13.71 -23.72
C ASP A 70 -13.14 12.34 -23.45
N GLU A 71 -12.14 11.97 -24.24
CA GLU A 71 -11.30 10.80 -23.98
C GLU A 71 -10.55 10.92 -22.65
N ALA A 72 -9.89 12.06 -22.40
CA ALA A 72 -9.18 12.28 -21.14
C ALA A 72 -10.12 12.21 -19.92
N LYS A 73 -11.32 12.80 -20.02
CA LYS A 73 -12.34 12.71 -18.96
C LYS A 73 -12.82 11.29 -18.75
N ALA A 74 -13.09 10.55 -19.82
CA ALA A 74 -13.51 9.15 -19.75
C ALA A 74 -12.43 8.28 -19.10
N PHE A 75 -11.17 8.43 -19.52
CA PHE A 75 -10.05 7.71 -18.94
C PHE A 75 -9.89 7.99 -17.43
N ILE A 76 -9.95 9.27 -17.02
CA ILE A 76 -9.85 9.65 -15.60
C ILE A 76 -10.98 8.99 -14.80
N LYS A 77 -12.21 9.04 -15.31
CA LYS A 77 -13.37 8.44 -14.65
C LYS A 77 -13.25 6.93 -14.50
N GLU A 78 -12.87 6.20 -15.55
CA GLU A 78 -12.73 4.74 -15.47
C GLU A 78 -11.55 4.34 -14.56
N LYS A 79 -10.45 5.11 -14.58
CA LYS A 79 -9.34 4.92 -13.65
C LYS A 79 -9.78 5.12 -12.20
N GLU A 80 -10.50 6.19 -11.89
CA GLU A 80 -11.02 6.45 -10.53
C GLU A 80 -11.98 5.34 -10.09
N LYS A 81 -12.86 4.89 -10.99
CA LYS A 81 -13.77 3.78 -10.73
C LYS A 81 -13.03 2.48 -10.41
N LEU A 82 -11.98 2.15 -11.17
CA LEU A 82 -11.12 0.98 -10.94
C LEU A 82 -10.49 1.03 -9.54
N ILE A 83 -9.83 2.14 -9.21
CA ILE A 83 -9.14 2.30 -7.93
C ILE A 83 -10.13 2.23 -6.77
N ASN A 84 -11.24 2.95 -6.84
CA ASN A 84 -12.26 2.95 -5.80
C ASN A 84 -12.86 1.56 -5.60
N GLY A 85 -13.17 0.83 -6.68
CA GLY A 85 -13.71 -0.53 -6.59
C GLY A 85 -12.73 -1.53 -5.96
N ILE A 86 -11.42 -1.36 -6.20
CA ILE A 86 -10.40 -2.15 -5.51
C ILE A 86 -10.33 -1.79 -4.02
N CYS A 87 -10.34 -0.50 -3.69
CA CYS A 87 -10.35 -0.03 -2.29
C CYS A 87 -11.55 -0.54 -1.49
N GLU A 88 -12.75 -0.49 -2.08
CA GLU A 88 -13.99 -0.97 -1.46
C GLU A 88 -14.00 -2.49 -1.24
N SER A 89 -13.44 -3.27 -2.17
CA SER A 89 -13.41 -4.74 -2.10
C SER A 89 -12.17 -5.31 -1.39
N MET A 90 -11.23 -4.46 -0.98
CA MET A 90 -9.93 -4.90 -0.47
C MET A 90 -10.07 -5.81 0.77
N LEU A 91 -10.90 -5.40 1.73
CA LEU A 91 -11.02 -6.07 3.04
C LEU A 91 -12.33 -6.81 3.27
N ALA A 92 -13.23 -6.86 2.27
CA ALA A 92 -14.56 -7.48 2.37
C ALA A 92 -14.59 -8.99 2.75
N ALA A 93 -13.43 -9.64 2.97
CA ALA A 93 -13.30 -11.06 3.27
C ALA A 93 -12.64 -11.37 4.63
N ILE A 94 -12.19 -10.37 5.41
CA ILE A 94 -11.51 -10.62 6.70
C ILE A 94 -12.49 -10.67 7.88
N ASP A 95 -13.68 -10.09 7.77
CA ASP A 95 -14.57 -9.95 8.93
C ASP A 95 -15.05 -11.30 9.50
N GLY A 96 -14.78 -11.51 10.79
CA GLY A 96 -15.45 -12.50 11.64
C GLY A 96 -14.81 -13.88 11.74
N LYS A 97 -13.58 -14.08 11.27
CA LYS A 97 -12.82 -15.32 11.50
C LYS A 97 -11.51 -15.03 12.24
N GLU A 98 -11.29 -15.69 13.37
CA GLU A 98 -9.94 -15.80 13.93
C GLU A 98 -9.02 -16.38 12.86
N CYS A 99 -7.99 -15.62 12.50
CA CYS A 99 -7.08 -15.95 11.42
C CYS A 99 -5.74 -16.33 12.04
N ASN A 100 -5.29 -17.57 11.82
CA ASN A 100 -3.91 -17.92 12.15
C ASN A 100 -2.95 -17.40 11.05
N ASN A 101 -1.64 -17.48 11.29
CA ASN A 101 -0.64 -16.99 10.34
C ASN A 101 -0.73 -17.66 8.95
N ASN A 102 -1.06 -18.95 8.87
CA ASN A 102 -1.18 -19.66 7.59
C ASN A 102 -2.44 -19.20 6.83
N ASP A 103 -3.56 -19.07 7.54
CA ASP A 103 -4.81 -18.54 6.97
C ASP A 103 -4.58 -17.12 6.42
N PHE A 104 -3.81 -16.30 7.15
CA PHE A 104 -3.47 -14.94 6.72
C PHE A 104 -2.61 -14.95 5.45
N ASN A 105 -1.57 -15.78 5.39
CA ASN A 105 -0.69 -15.89 4.24
C ASN A 105 -1.45 -16.30 2.97
N GLU A 106 -2.35 -17.29 3.08
CA GLU A 106 -3.19 -17.72 1.96
C GLU A 106 -4.17 -16.63 1.51
N TRP A 107 -4.81 -15.97 2.47
CA TRP A 107 -5.72 -14.86 2.18
C TRP A 107 -4.97 -13.71 1.48
N HIS A 108 -3.81 -13.34 2.02
CA HIS A 108 -2.97 -12.27 1.50
C HIS A 108 -2.52 -12.57 0.07
N GLU A 109 -2.13 -13.82 -0.23
CA GLU A 109 -1.76 -14.25 -1.58
C GLU A 109 -2.91 -14.09 -2.56
N LYS A 110 -4.07 -14.66 -2.22
CA LYS A 110 -5.30 -14.59 -3.04
C LYS A 110 -5.68 -13.13 -3.29
N LYS A 111 -5.56 -12.27 -2.26
CA LYS A 111 -5.89 -10.86 -2.37
C LYS A 111 -4.89 -10.09 -3.25
N CYS A 112 -3.58 -10.31 -3.09
CA CYS A 112 -2.57 -9.69 -3.94
C CYS A 112 -2.74 -10.09 -5.41
N LYS A 113 -2.99 -11.38 -5.70
CA LYS A 113 -3.27 -11.86 -7.06
C LYS A 113 -4.54 -11.24 -7.63
N SER A 114 -5.61 -11.12 -6.83
CA SER A 114 -6.85 -10.47 -7.25
C SER A 114 -6.64 -8.98 -7.58
N ILE A 115 -5.94 -8.23 -6.73
CA ILE A 115 -5.60 -6.81 -6.99
C ILE A 115 -4.82 -6.69 -8.29
N LYS A 116 -3.78 -7.52 -8.46
CA LYS A 116 -2.95 -7.56 -9.67
C LYS A 116 -3.78 -7.81 -10.93
N ASN A 117 -4.65 -8.82 -10.91
CA ASN A 117 -5.47 -9.18 -12.07
C ASN A 117 -6.47 -8.05 -12.39
N ASN A 118 -7.18 -7.54 -11.38
CA ASN A 118 -8.11 -6.43 -11.56
C ASN A 118 -7.44 -5.20 -12.18
N MET A 119 -6.21 -4.89 -11.76
CA MET A 119 -5.44 -3.80 -12.35
C MET A 119 -5.06 -4.09 -13.81
N ASN A 120 -4.50 -5.27 -14.11
CA ASN A 120 -3.99 -5.62 -15.44
C ASN A 120 -5.08 -5.88 -16.49
N GLU A 121 -6.28 -6.28 -16.07
CA GLU A 121 -7.40 -6.61 -16.96
C GLU A 121 -8.34 -5.42 -17.21
N ALA A 122 -8.19 -4.33 -16.45
CA ALA A 122 -9.09 -3.19 -16.56
C ALA A 122 -8.94 -2.44 -17.88
N VAL A 123 -10.06 -2.23 -18.57
CA VAL A 123 -10.16 -1.48 -19.82
C VAL A 123 -11.01 -0.22 -19.67
N ASP A 124 -10.71 0.78 -20.48
CA ASP A 124 -11.52 1.99 -20.64
C ASP A 124 -12.70 1.75 -21.60
N LYS A 125 -13.47 2.80 -21.88
CA LYS A 125 -14.65 2.73 -22.75
C LYS A 125 -14.34 2.43 -24.21
N THR A 126 -13.10 2.59 -24.66
CA THR A 126 -12.66 2.24 -26.02
C THR A 126 -12.13 0.81 -26.07
N ASN A 127 -12.27 0.04 -24.98
CA ASN A 127 -11.73 -1.30 -24.82
C ASN A 127 -10.19 -1.36 -24.82
N ASP A 128 -9.55 -0.23 -24.50
CA ASP A 128 -8.11 -0.17 -24.30
C ASP A 128 -7.78 -0.32 -22.82
N PHE A 129 -6.66 -0.96 -22.50
CA PHE A 129 -6.25 -1.15 -21.11
C PHE A 129 -5.97 0.19 -20.40
N ILE A 130 -6.47 0.31 -19.17
CA ILE A 130 -6.30 1.50 -18.32
C ILE A 130 -4.83 1.64 -17.88
N ILE A 131 -4.23 0.53 -17.49
CA ILE A 131 -2.78 0.43 -17.28
C ILE A 131 -2.12 -0.20 -18.49
N LYS A 132 -0.80 0.01 -18.63
CA LYS A 132 -0.05 -0.77 -19.62
C LYS A 132 -0.17 -2.25 -19.27
N VAL A 133 -0.57 -3.04 -20.25
CA VAL A 133 -0.85 -4.48 -20.09
C VAL A 133 0.27 -5.19 -19.34
N ASN A 134 -0.10 -5.98 -18.33
CA ASN A 134 0.80 -6.81 -17.52
C ASN A 134 1.94 -6.02 -16.82
N THR A 135 1.77 -4.73 -16.55
CA THR A 135 2.77 -3.93 -15.82
C THR A 135 2.51 -3.86 -14.32
N PHE A 136 1.30 -4.18 -13.84
CA PHE A 136 1.05 -4.20 -12.39
C PHE A 136 1.55 -5.52 -11.79
N THR A 137 2.33 -5.44 -10.72
CA THR A 137 3.06 -6.59 -10.16
C THR A 137 2.58 -6.98 -8.75
N ILE A 138 3.01 -8.15 -8.28
CA ILE A 138 2.82 -8.56 -6.88
C ILE A 138 3.46 -7.56 -5.90
N GLY A 139 4.62 -7.00 -6.23
CA GLY A 139 5.31 -6.00 -5.42
C GLY A 139 4.48 -4.72 -5.21
N GLN A 140 3.70 -4.32 -6.21
CA GLN A 140 2.76 -3.21 -6.08
C GLN A 140 1.50 -3.60 -5.32
N ALA A 141 0.97 -4.79 -5.57
CA ALA A 141 -0.20 -5.31 -4.85
C ALA A 141 0.06 -5.43 -3.35
N GLN A 142 1.19 -6.03 -2.93
CA GLN A 142 1.54 -6.14 -1.52
C GLN A 142 1.74 -4.77 -0.88
N LYS A 143 2.33 -3.79 -1.59
CA LYS A 143 2.54 -2.46 -1.02
C LYS A 143 1.20 -1.80 -0.72
N TRP A 144 0.24 -1.94 -1.64
CA TRP A 144 -1.11 -1.42 -1.45
C TRP A 144 -1.78 -2.06 -0.24
N LEU A 145 -1.82 -3.40 -0.21
CA LEU A 145 -2.52 -4.16 0.82
C LEU A 145 -1.88 -3.95 2.20
N ASN A 146 -0.56 -4.07 2.30
CA ASN A 146 0.15 -3.97 3.57
C ASN A 146 0.10 -2.56 4.14
N MET A 147 0.22 -1.51 3.31
CA MET A 147 0.03 -0.13 3.79
C MET A 147 -1.40 0.10 4.29
N THR A 148 -2.40 -0.50 3.63
CA THR A 148 -3.79 -0.41 4.09
C THR A 148 -3.95 -1.03 5.48
N LEU A 149 -3.43 -2.24 5.68
CA LEU A 149 -3.47 -2.92 6.98
C LEU A 149 -2.68 -2.17 8.05
N LYS A 150 -1.51 -1.61 7.70
CA LYS A 150 -0.72 -0.74 8.59
C LYS A 150 -1.53 0.47 9.05
N TYR A 151 -2.26 1.12 8.16
CA TYR A 151 -3.07 2.28 8.54
C TYR A 151 -4.23 1.91 9.45
N LEU A 152 -4.88 0.77 9.22
CA LEU A 152 -5.91 0.27 10.11
C LEU A 152 -5.36 -0.08 11.49
N TRP A 153 -4.17 -0.66 11.54
CA TRP A 153 -3.42 -0.88 12.77
C TRP A 153 -3.10 0.42 13.51
N LEU A 154 -2.55 1.43 12.83
CA LEU A 154 -2.27 2.75 13.41
C LEU A 154 -3.53 3.46 13.96
N LEU A 155 -4.69 3.19 13.37
CA LEU A 155 -5.98 3.73 13.80
C LEU A 155 -6.71 2.83 14.81
N ASN A 156 -6.09 1.72 15.23
CA ASN A 156 -6.65 0.72 16.16
C ASN A 156 -8.02 0.16 15.72
N ILE A 157 -8.13 -0.16 14.43
CA ILE A 157 -9.35 -0.64 13.77
C ILE A 157 -9.03 -1.78 12.79
N LEU A 158 -8.06 -2.63 13.14
CA LEU A 158 -7.86 -3.88 12.41
C LEU A 158 -9.17 -4.70 12.43
N PRO A 159 -9.49 -5.42 11.35
CA PRO A 159 -10.62 -6.36 11.34
C PRO A 159 -10.54 -7.36 12.49
N ASP A 160 -11.70 -7.71 13.05
CA ASP A 160 -11.78 -8.68 14.15
C ASP A 160 -11.15 -10.02 13.75
N GLY A 161 -10.33 -10.58 14.65
CA GLY A 161 -9.62 -11.84 14.42
C GLY A 161 -8.29 -11.71 13.68
N LEU A 162 -7.91 -10.50 13.24
CA LEU A 162 -6.60 -10.21 12.66
C LEU A 162 -5.63 -9.68 13.71
N ASN A 163 -4.53 -10.41 13.95
CA ASN A 163 -3.47 -10.01 14.87
C ASN A 163 -2.36 -9.26 14.13
N GLU A 164 -1.85 -8.18 14.73
CA GLU A 164 -0.71 -7.39 14.24
C GLU A 164 0.57 -8.23 14.02
N GLU A 165 0.78 -9.31 14.79
CA GLU A 165 1.92 -10.22 14.65
C GLU A 165 1.96 -10.93 13.29
N TYR A 166 0.79 -11.11 12.65
CA TYR A 166 0.69 -11.81 11.37
C TYR A 166 0.86 -10.87 10.18
N LEU A 167 0.65 -9.57 10.37
CA LEU A 167 0.73 -8.57 9.30
C LEU A 167 2.06 -8.66 8.57
N HIS A 168 1.97 -8.62 7.24
CA HIS A 168 3.13 -8.44 6.39
C HIS A 168 3.61 -7.00 6.45
N ILE A 169 4.93 -6.83 6.43
CA ILE A 169 5.53 -5.50 6.37
C ILE A 169 5.31 -4.89 4.97
N PRO A 170 4.93 -3.60 4.85
CA PRO A 170 4.84 -2.94 3.55
C PRO A 170 6.22 -2.76 2.90
N VAL A 171 6.55 -3.56 1.89
CA VAL A 171 7.87 -3.49 1.26
C VAL A 171 7.95 -2.32 0.27
N ASP A 172 8.87 -1.39 0.51
CA ASP A 172 9.28 -0.35 -0.43
C ASP A 172 10.80 -0.13 -0.41
N SER A 173 11.30 0.88 -1.12
CA SER A 173 12.72 1.17 -1.20
C SER A 173 13.35 1.58 0.14
N TYR A 174 12.58 2.09 1.10
CA TYR A 174 13.09 2.48 2.42
C TYR A 174 13.24 1.23 3.29
N ILE A 175 12.27 0.33 3.23
CA ILE A 175 12.35 -0.96 3.92
C ILE A 175 13.46 -1.84 3.34
N ILE A 176 13.61 -1.91 2.02
CA ILE A 176 14.72 -2.64 1.40
C ILE A 176 16.08 -2.12 1.89
N GLU A 177 16.21 -0.81 2.04
CA GLU A 177 17.43 -0.18 2.57
C GLU A 177 17.67 -0.53 4.05
N ALA A 178 16.64 -0.41 4.90
CA ALA A 178 16.74 -0.79 6.32
C ALA A 178 17.08 -2.28 6.50
N VAL A 179 16.48 -3.17 5.70
CA VAL A 179 16.76 -4.61 5.73
C VAL A 179 18.24 -4.90 5.45
N GLY A 180 18.83 -4.22 4.47
CA GLY A 180 20.24 -4.42 4.09
C GLY A 180 21.25 -3.67 4.96
N ALA A 181 20.79 -2.69 5.74
CA ALA A 181 21.67 -1.81 6.50
C ALA A 181 22.22 -2.49 7.76
N LYS A 182 23.43 -2.05 8.12
CA LYS A 182 24.07 -2.36 9.40
C LYS A 182 23.48 -1.56 10.53
N LYS A 183 23.51 -2.13 11.74
CA LYS A 183 23.03 -1.45 12.95
C LYS A 183 23.75 -0.12 13.21
N ASP A 184 25.03 -0.05 12.84
CA ASP A 184 25.84 1.17 12.95
C ASP A 184 25.35 2.31 12.05
N ASN A 185 24.66 1.98 10.95
CA ASN A 185 24.08 2.97 10.04
C ASN A 185 22.63 3.30 10.41
N TYR A 186 21.85 2.29 10.78
CA TYR A 186 20.45 2.40 11.19
C TYR A 186 20.21 1.50 12.40
N GLN A 187 19.73 2.05 13.52
CA GLN A 187 19.38 1.33 14.75
C GLN A 187 18.51 0.11 14.47
N TYR A 188 17.60 0.18 13.50
CA TYR A 188 16.69 -0.90 13.13
C TYR A 188 17.17 -1.74 11.94
N GLY A 189 18.42 -1.58 11.50
CA GLY A 189 19.03 -2.32 10.41
C GLY A 189 19.06 -3.84 10.66
N LEU A 190 18.78 -4.64 9.63
CA LEU A 190 18.73 -6.12 9.76
C LEU A 190 19.99 -6.83 9.25
N GLU A 191 20.87 -6.17 8.50
CA GLU A 191 22.09 -6.77 7.94
C GLU A 191 21.84 -7.96 7.01
N LEU A 192 20.68 -7.98 6.37
CA LEU A 192 20.28 -9.07 5.49
C LEU A 192 20.79 -8.84 4.06
N VAL A 193 21.74 -9.69 3.65
CA VAL A 193 22.30 -9.67 2.29
C VAL A 193 21.44 -10.49 1.31
N SER A 194 20.81 -11.57 1.78
CA SER A 194 20.29 -12.66 0.94
C SER A 194 18.81 -12.61 0.51
N PRO A 195 17.91 -11.78 1.06
CA PRO A 195 16.56 -11.66 0.52
C PRO A 195 16.38 -10.44 -0.42
N ILE A 196 17.39 -9.56 -0.53
CA ILE A 196 17.29 -8.34 -1.35
C ILE A 196 17.52 -8.72 -2.82
N SER A 197 16.43 -8.90 -3.57
CA SER A 197 16.50 -8.96 -5.02
C SER A 197 17.25 -7.74 -5.58
N LYS A 198 18.13 -7.94 -6.57
CA LYS A 198 18.73 -6.82 -7.33
C LYS A 198 17.67 -5.99 -8.06
N SER A 199 16.47 -6.53 -8.26
CA SER A 199 15.36 -5.82 -8.90
C SER A 199 14.54 -5.02 -7.89
N SER A 200 14.05 -3.86 -8.32
CA SER A 200 13.15 -3.00 -7.53
C SER A 200 11.98 -3.83 -6.96
N TRP A 201 11.62 -3.61 -5.70
CA TRP A 201 10.45 -4.23 -5.05
C TRP A 201 9.19 -4.14 -5.92
N SER A 202 9.00 -3.02 -6.63
CA SER A 202 7.84 -2.76 -7.50
C SER A 202 7.81 -3.65 -8.75
N SER A 203 8.88 -4.39 -9.04
CA SER A 203 8.99 -5.31 -10.17
C SER A 203 8.84 -6.79 -9.76
N TRP A 204 8.67 -7.07 -8.46
CA TRP A 204 8.54 -8.43 -7.99
C TRP A 204 7.19 -9.00 -8.41
N ASP A 205 7.20 -10.05 -9.22
CA ASP A 205 5.96 -10.64 -9.74
C ASP A 205 5.72 -12.09 -9.33
N ASN A 206 6.70 -12.70 -8.64
CA ASN A 206 6.57 -14.03 -8.04
C ASN A 206 6.24 -13.86 -6.55
N TYR A 207 5.12 -14.43 -6.12
CA TYR A 207 4.64 -14.33 -4.74
C TYR A 207 5.51 -15.13 -3.76
N ASP A 208 5.98 -16.31 -4.14
CA ASP A 208 6.86 -17.14 -3.29
C ASP A 208 8.14 -16.39 -2.95
N LYS A 209 8.75 -15.69 -3.93
CA LYS A 209 9.92 -14.83 -3.68
C LYS A 209 9.62 -13.68 -2.71
N TYR A 210 8.42 -13.13 -2.78
CA TYR A 210 7.96 -12.11 -1.83
C TYR A 210 7.78 -12.72 -0.42
N MET A 211 7.26 -13.94 -0.31
CA MET A 211 7.10 -14.63 0.96
C MET A 211 8.43 -15.04 1.58
N ASP A 212 9.37 -15.55 0.79
CA ASP A 212 10.74 -15.83 1.26
C ASP A 212 11.38 -14.58 1.89
N PHE A 213 11.15 -13.41 1.28
CA PHE A 213 11.59 -12.12 1.85
C PHE A 213 10.87 -11.81 3.16
N GLN A 214 9.54 -11.95 3.22
CA GLN A 214 8.77 -11.68 4.44
C GLN A 214 9.20 -12.58 5.59
N ASP A 215 9.36 -13.89 5.35
CA ASP A 215 9.70 -14.87 6.36
C ASP A 215 11.11 -14.65 6.92
N GLU A 216 12.09 -14.39 6.06
CA GLU A 216 13.45 -14.10 6.50
C GLU A 216 13.52 -12.80 7.32
N VAL A 217 12.81 -11.75 6.88
CA VAL A 217 12.75 -10.49 7.64
C VAL A 217 12.06 -10.70 9.00
N LYS A 218 10.89 -11.34 9.03
CA LYS A 218 10.16 -11.64 10.28
C LYS A 218 11.02 -12.45 11.25
N LYS A 219 11.74 -13.46 10.76
CA LYS A 219 12.67 -14.28 11.54
C LYS A 219 13.74 -13.43 12.20
N VAL A 220 14.43 -12.58 11.44
CA VAL A 220 15.51 -11.73 11.97
C VAL A 220 14.99 -10.66 12.92
N ILE A 221 13.80 -10.10 12.67
CA ILE A 221 13.15 -9.19 13.61
C ILE A 221 12.94 -9.88 14.95
N LYS A 222 12.40 -11.10 14.95
CA LYS A 222 12.17 -11.88 16.16
C LYS A 222 13.48 -12.18 16.92
N GLU A 223 14.57 -12.45 16.21
CA GLU A 223 15.89 -12.71 16.79
C GLU A 223 16.55 -11.45 17.38
N LYS A 224 16.46 -10.30 16.69
CA LYS A 224 17.14 -9.05 17.07
C LYS A 224 16.30 -8.12 17.95
N TYR A 225 14.98 -8.16 17.84
CA TYR A 225 14.02 -7.25 18.45
C TYR A 225 12.83 -8.03 19.04
N ASN A 226 13.09 -8.88 20.03
CA ASN A 226 12.12 -9.78 20.66
C ASN A 226 10.84 -9.14 21.22
N SER A 227 10.77 -7.81 21.32
CA SER A 227 9.65 -7.03 21.83
C SER A 227 8.86 -6.30 20.75
N LEU A 228 9.30 -6.37 19.48
CA LEU A 228 8.64 -5.71 18.37
C LEU A 228 7.93 -6.74 17.50
N THR A 229 6.68 -6.45 17.17
CA THR A 229 5.98 -7.07 16.05
C THR A 229 6.63 -6.65 14.72
N PRO A 230 6.40 -7.40 13.62
CA PRO A 230 6.93 -7.02 12.31
C PRO A 230 6.51 -5.61 11.87
N ILE A 231 5.26 -5.21 12.15
CA ILE A 231 4.73 -3.91 11.74
C ILE A 231 5.26 -2.74 12.58
N GLU A 232 5.53 -2.97 13.87
CA GLU A 232 6.20 -1.98 14.72
C GLU A 232 7.65 -1.76 14.28
N TRP A 233 8.39 -2.85 14.04
CA TRP A 233 9.75 -2.75 13.49
C TRP A 233 9.75 -2.00 12.16
N GLU A 234 8.84 -2.33 11.24
CA GLU A 234 8.76 -1.65 9.94
C GLU A 234 8.49 -0.16 10.11
N SER A 235 7.60 0.22 11.02
CA SER A 235 7.28 1.63 11.29
C SER A 235 8.50 2.40 11.80
N LEU A 236 9.26 1.82 12.72
CA LEU A 236 10.46 2.42 13.29
C LEU A 236 11.60 2.51 12.28
N ALA A 237 11.85 1.43 11.55
CA ALA A 237 12.87 1.36 10.50
C ALA A 237 12.58 2.35 9.36
N TRP A 238 11.32 2.45 8.92
CA TRP A 238 10.94 3.40 7.88
C TRP A 238 11.19 4.85 8.29
N ILE A 239 10.81 5.22 9.53
CA ILE A 239 11.02 6.57 10.07
C ILE A 239 12.51 6.92 10.12
N GLU A 240 13.34 5.97 10.51
CA GLU A 240 14.79 6.15 10.58
C GLU A 240 15.39 6.46 9.19
N VAL A 241 15.08 5.65 8.18
CA VAL A 241 15.54 5.87 6.79
C VAL A 241 14.94 7.16 6.20
N ALA A 242 13.71 7.52 6.57
CA ALA A 242 13.12 8.76 6.11
C ALA A 242 13.81 10.00 6.69
N LYS A 243 14.21 9.95 7.97
CA LYS A 243 14.95 11.04 8.61
C LYS A 243 16.33 11.25 7.99
N SER A 244 17.07 10.17 7.69
CA SER A 244 18.38 10.28 7.05
C SER A 244 18.26 10.99 5.69
N LYS A 245 17.33 10.55 4.84
CA LYS A 245 17.09 11.13 3.51
C LYS A 245 16.55 12.55 3.50
N SER A 246 15.93 12.99 4.60
CA SER A 246 15.46 14.37 4.75
C SER A 246 16.54 15.32 5.27
N SER A 247 17.64 14.77 5.78
CA SER A 247 18.78 15.53 6.33
C SER A 247 19.90 15.75 5.30
N ASP A 248 19.81 15.08 4.14
CA ASP A 248 20.67 15.22 2.96
C ASP A 248 20.11 16.26 1.98
#